data_AF-A0A820Z2S2-F1
#
_entry.id   AF-A0A820Z2S2-F1
#
_cell.length_a   1.000
_cell.length_b   1.000
_cell.length_c   1.000
_cell.angle_alpha   90.00
_cell.angle_beta   90.00
_cell.angle_gamma   90.00
#
_symmetry.space_group_name_H-M   'P 1'
#
loop_
_entity.id
_entity.type
_entity.pdbx_description
1 polymer ?
#
loop_
_entity_poly.entity_id
_entity_poly.type
_entity_poly.pdbx_seq_one_letter_code
_entity_poly.pdbx_strand_id
1 'polypeptide(L)'
;MGDGGEQANETGSGAIISFLGGTYEMYPERYQLSSLMASSNLSIKAKYPSQYLPLEVPIQAITGSVDITVPISQTITFAKQAKSAGDNCAQVIVEGEDHFVHLNISSKSWN
;
A
#
# COMPACT_ATOMS: atom_id res chain seq x y z
N MET A 1 13.48 3.13 -5.22
CA MET A 1 12.94 2.18 -4.22
C MET A 1 13.05 2.91 -2.90
N GLY A 2 11.94 3.46 -2.38
CA GLY A 2 11.93 3.99 -1.01
C GLY A 2 12.02 2.79 -0.06
N ASP A 3 12.78 2.93 1.01
CA ASP A 3 12.80 1.89 2.03
C ASP A 3 11.39 1.78 2.65
N GLY A 4 11.00 0.57 3.06
CA GLY A 4 9.68 0.36 3.67
C GLY A 4 9.49 1.08 5.02
N GLY A 5 10.54 1.70 5.57
CA GLY A 5 10.48 2.50 6.80
C GLY A 5 9.87 3.87 6.55
N GLU A 6 10.26 4.54 5.46
CA GLU A 6 9.71 5.84 5.06
C GLU A 6 8.20 5.76 4.78
N GLN A 7 7.74 4.71 4.09
CA GLN A 7 6.31 4.48 3.83
C GLN A 7 5.48 4.23 5.09
N ALA A 8 6.07 3.61 6.12
CA ALA A 8 5.35 3.28 7.33
C ALA A 8 5.15 4.50 8.25
N ASN A 9 6.04 5.49 8.18
CA ASN A 9 5.87 6.77 8.86
C ASN A 9 4.74 7.61 8.23
N GLU A 10 4.44 7.41 6.94
CA GLU A 10 3.44 8.17 6.19
C GLU A 10 2.05 7.51 6.18
N THR A 11 1.93 6.24 6.57
CA THR A 11 0.67 5.48 6.44
C THR A 11 -0.14 5.44 7.73
N GLY A 12 -1.44 5.75 7.63
CA GLY A 12 -2.45 5.57 8.67
C GLY A 12 -2.29 6.47 9.88
N SER A 13 -1.70 7.66 9.74
CA SER A 13 -1.43 8.58 10.85
C SER A 13 -0.63 7.93 11.99
N GLY A 14 0.34 7.08 11.66
CA GLY A 14 1.13 6.34 12.65
C GLY A 14 0.47 5.06 13.16
N ALA A 15 -0.57 4.55 12.48
CA ALA A 15 -1.18 3.25 12.80
C ALA A 15 -0.14 2.12 12.77
N ILE A 16 0.80 2.14 11.83
CA ILE A 16 1.87 1.14 11.74
C ILE A 16 2.83 1.27 12.93
N ILE A 17 3.21 2.49 13.31
CA ILE A 17 4.05 2.76 14.49
C ILE A 17 3.36 2.25 15.76
N SER A 18 2.05 2.48 15.89
CA SER A 18 1.25 2.03 17.03
C SER A 18 1.15 0.50 17.08
N PHE A 19 0.91 -0.13 15.94
CA PHE A 19 0.79 -1.58 15.83
C PHE A 19 2.12 -2.31 16.08
N LEU A 20 3.21 -1.81 15.52
CA LEU A 20 4.56 -2.38 15.69
C LEU A 20 5.26 -1.91 16.99
N GLY A 21 4.65 -0.98 17.71
CA GLY A 21 5.09 -0.52 19.02
C GLY A 21 6.36 0.34 19.00
N GLY A 22 6.58 1.13 17.94
CA GLY A 22 7.72 2.04 17.78
C GLY A 22 8.09 2.27 16.31
N THR A 23 9.05 3.14 16.02
CA THR A 23 9.47 3.47 14.64
C THR A 23 10.45 2.45 14.06
N TYR A 24 10.74 2.54 12.76
CA TYR A 24 11.75 1.69 12.11
C TYR A 24 13.13 1.82 12.76
N GLU A 25 13.51 3.03 13.16
CA GLU A 25 14.81 3.29 13.79
C GLU A 25 14.92 2.63 15.17
N MET A 26 13.79 2.47 15.87
CA MET A 26 13.75 1.84 17.20
C MET A 26 13.71 0.30 17.11
N TYR A 27 12.94 -0.24 16.16
CA TYR A 27 12.68 -1.67 16.05
C TYR A 27 12.70 -2.14 14.58
N PRO A 28 13.85 -2.03 13.88
CA PRO A 28 13.94 -2.32 12.45
C PRO A 28 13.53 -3.76 12.12
N GLU A 29 13.75 -4.70 13.04
CA GLU A 29 13.37 -6.11 12.89
C GLU A 29 11.85 -6.31 12.79
N ARG A 30 11.04 -5.51 13.49
CA ARG A 30 9.56 -5.63 13.47
C ARG A 30 9.01 -5.19 12.13
N TYR A 31 9.56 -4.10 11.61
CA TYR A 31 9.23 -3.59 10.29
C TYR A 31 9.73 -4.54 9.21
N GLN A 32 10.94 -5.09 9.32
CA GLN A 32 11.39 -6.11 8.38
C GLN A 32 10.44 -7.32 8.37
N LEU A 33 10.01 -7.80 9.53
CA LEU A 33 9.04 -8.89 9.65
C LEU A 33 7.62 -8.54 9.17
N SER A 34 7.21 -7.28 9.19
CA SER A 34 5.94 -6.84 8.57
C SER A 34 6.09 -6.54 7.07
N SER A 35 7.30 -6.23 6.63
CA SER A 35 7.59 -5.50 5.41
C SER A 35 8.77 -6.13 4.63
N LEU A 36 8.86 -7.45 4.49
CA LEU A 36 10.00 -8.17 3.84
C LEU A 36 10.19 -7.88 2.33
N MET A 37 10.78 -6.70 2.10
CA MET A 37 11.39 -6.12 0.90
C MET A 37 12.60 -5.34 1.43
N ALA A 38 13.46 -5.97 2.23
CA ALA A 38 14.72 -5.36 2.71
C ALA A 38 15.81 -6.37 3.12
N SER A 39 15.64 -7.68 2.94
CA SER A 39 16.68 -8.65 3.31
C SER A 39 17.10 -9.50 2.13
N SER A 40 18.42 -9.55 1.90
CA SER A 40 19.10 -10.48 1.01
C SER A 40 19.23 -11.90 1.59
N ASN A 41 18.70 -12.15 2.79
CA ASN A 41 18.77 -13.45 3.45
C ASN A 41 17.37 -14.02 3.73
N LEU A 42 17.15 -15.24 3.23
CA LEU A 42 15.87 -15.89 2.93
C LEU A 42 15.50 -16.90 4.03
N SER A 43 14.60 -16.55 4.96
CA SER A 43 13.91 -17.59 5.78
C SER A 43 12.58 -17.19 6.41
N ILE A 44 12.21 -15.90 6.40
CA ILE A 44 10.85 -15.46 6.69
C ILE A 44 10.50 -14.54 5.52
N LYS A 45 9.34 -14.70 4.89
CA LYS A 45 8.86 -13.84 3.79
C LYS A 45 7.55 -13.22 4.26
N ALA A 46 7.61 -12.02 4.84
CA ALA A 46 6.42 -11.21 5.06
C ALA A 46 5.89 -10.84 3.69
N LYS A 47 4.62 -11.12 3.51
CA LYS A 47 3.97 -11.13 2.22
C LYS A 47 3.36 -9.76 1.97
N TYR A 48 4.04 -8.91 1.19
CA TYR A 48 3.38 -7.73 0.63
C TYR A 48 2.35 -8.15 -0.41
N PRO A 49 1.25 -7.40 -0.58
CA PRO A 49 0.24 -7.71 -1.59
C PRO A 49 0.84 -7.94 -2.98
N SER A 50 1.82 -7.12 -3.38
CA SER A 50 2.44 -7.21 -4.70
C SER A 50 3.35 -8.42 -4.93
N GLN A 51 3.78 -9.12 -3.88
CA GLN A 51 4.56 -10.37 -4.03
C GLN A 51 3.71 -11.55 -4.52
N TYR A 52 2.39 -11.42 -4.47
CA TYR A 52 1.47 -12.42 -4.98
C TYR A 52 1.06 -12.19 -6.43
N LEU A 53 1.54 -11.12 -7.05
CA LEU A 53 1.28 -10.86 -8.46
C LEU A 53 2.04 -11.89 -9.33
N PRO A 54 1.46 -12.32 -10.47
CA PRO A 54 0.13 -11.94 -10.95
C PRO A 54 -1.01 -12.60 -10.16
N LEU A 55 -2.15 -11.92 -10.01
CA LEU A 55 -3.36 -12.46 -9.38
C LEU A 55 -4.26 -13.19 -10.38
N GLU A 56 -4.07 -13.01 -11.68
CA GLU A 56 -4.83 -13.66 -12.77
C GLU A 56 -6.34 -13.37 -12.76
N VAL A 57 -6.76 -12.33 -12.04
CA VAL A 57 -8.13 -11.81 -12.02
C VAL A 57 -8.10 -10.31 -12.33
N PRO A 58 -9.20 -9.72 -12.85
CA PRO A 58 -9.27 -8.27 -13.02
C PRO A 58 -9.11 -7.52 -11.69
N ILE A 59 -8.27 -6.49 -11.70
CA ILE A 59 -7.96 -5.67 -10.52
C ILE A 59 -8.41 -4.22 -10.80
N GLN A 60 -9.08 -3.61 -9.83
CA GLN A 60 -9.32 -2.17 -9.80
C GLN A 60 -8.64 -1.58 -8.57
N ALA A 61 -7.54 -0.87 -8.78
CA ALA A 61 -6.81 -0.18 -7.73
C ALA A 61 -7.29 1.28 -7.67
N ILE A 62 -8.12 1.59 -6.67
CA ILE A 62 -8.79 2.88 -6.49
C ILE A 62 -8.29 3.63 -5.26
N THR A 63 -8.13 4.95 -5.37
CA THR A 63 -7.81 5.87 -4.25
C THR A 63 -8.33 7.27 -4.55
N GLY A 64 -8.53 8.10 -3.52
CA GLY A 64 -8.93 9.49 -3.67
C GLY A 64 -7.72 10.43 -3.83
N SER A 65 -7.87 11.52 -4.60
CA SER A 65 -6.76 12.47 -4.86
C SER A 65 -6.33 13.30 -3.65
N VAL A 66 -7.14 13.31 -2.58
CA VAL A 66 -6.85 14.03 -1.33
C VAL A 66 -6.79 13.08 -0.12
N ASP A 67 -6.57 11.78 -0.34
CA ASP A 67 -6.31 10.81 0.72
C ASP A 67 -4.96 11.10 1.40
N ILE A 68 -5.03 11.66 2.61
CA ILE A 68 -3.88 11.92 3.47
C ILE A 68 -3.63 10.80 4.48
N THR A 69 -4.52 9.81 4.56
CA THR A 69 -4.40 8.68 5.50
C THR A 69 -3.55 7.58 4.90
N VAL A 70 -3.76 7.25 3.63
CA VAL A 70 -2.93 6.32 2.88
C VAL A 70 -2.39 7.05 1.65
N PRO A 71 -1.06 7.21 1.52
CA PRO A 71 -0.49 7.90 0.37
C PRO A 71 -0.91 7.29 -0.97
N ILE A 72 -1.32 8.14 -1.91
CA ILE A 72 -1.71 7.76 -3.29
C ILE A 72 -0.60 6.95 -4.00
N SER A 73 0.66 7.18 -3.62
CA SER A 73 1.82 6.44 -4.13
C SER A 73 1.69 4.92 -3.96
N GLN A 74 0.97 4.43 -2.95
CA GLN A 74 0.72 3.01 -2.75
C GLN A 74 -0.11 2.42 -3.88
N THR A 75 -1.23 3.06 -4.24
CA THR A 75 -2.10 2.65 -5.35
C THR A 75 -1.36 2.69 -6.68
N ILE A 76 -0.60 3.76 -6.94
CA ILE A 76 0.21 3.90 -8.16
C ILE A 76 1.25 2.78 -8.25
N THR A 77 1.97 2.51 -7.16
CA THR A 77 3.04 1.51 -7.12
C THR A 77 2.48 0.11 -7.33
N PHE A 78 1.40 -0.26 -6.62
CA PHE A 78 0.77 -1.55 -6.76
C PHE A 78 0.22 -1.77 -8.17
N ALA A 79 -0.50 -0.79 -8.74
CA ALA A 79 -1.06 -0.91 -10.09
C ALA A 79 0.04 -1.06 -11.15
N LYS A 80 1.16 -0.34 -10.99
CA LYS A 80 2.33 -0.50 -11.87
C LYS A 80 2.92 -1.91 -11.76
N GLN A 81 3.11 -2.42 -10.53
CA GLN A 81 3.63 -3.77 -10.29
C GLN A 81 2.71 -4.84 -10.88
N ALA A 82 1.39 -4.71 -10.71
CA ALA A 82 0.39 -5.63 -11.24
C ALA A 82 0.44 -5.69 -12.77
N LYS A 83 0.44 -4.52 -13.42
CA LYS A 83 0.58 -4.43 -14.89
C LYS A 83 1.89 -5.04 -15.38
N SER A 84 3.01 -4.79 -14.69
CA SER A 84 4.30 -5.39 -15.03
C SER A 84 4.36 -6.90 -14.83
N ALA A 85 3.57 -7.45 -13.91
CA ALA A 85 3.43 -8.89 -13.70
C ALA A 85 2.48 -9.57 -14.71
N GLY A 86 1.77 -8.79 -15.53
CA GLY A 86 0.84 -9.28 -16.55
C GLY A 86 -0.64 -9.24 -16.15
N ASP A 87 -0.99 -8.69 -14.98
CA ASP A 87 -2.38 -8.58 -14.57
C ASP A 87 -3.15 -7.52 -15.36
N ASN A 88 -4.44 -7.77 -15.55
CA ASN A 88 -5.40 -6.77 -15.98
C ASN A 88 -5.76 -5.85 -14.80
N CYS A 89 -4.97 -4.80 -14.61
CA CYS A 89 -5.15 -3.85 -13.52
C CYS A 89 -5.51 -2.44 -14.03
N ALA A 90 -6.67 -1.93 -13.60
CA ALA A 90 -7.08 -0.55 -13.79
C ALA A 90 -6.68 0.29 -12.56
N GLN A 91 -6.07 1.45 -12.79
CA GLN A 91 -5.75 2.43 -11.74
C GLN A 91 -6.77 3.57 -11.82
N VAL A 92 -7.42 3.90 -10.71
CA VAL A 92 -8.39 4.98 -10.61
C VAL A 92 -7.98 5.91 -9.47
N ILE A 93 -7.75 7.18 -9.78
CA ILE A 93 -7.55 8.25 -8.79
C ILE A 93 -8.78 9.14 -8.88
N VAL A 94 -9.58 9.19 -7.82
CA VAL A 94 -10.86 9.91 -7.80
C VAL A 94 -10.65 11.33 -7.30
N GLU A 95 -10.87 12.31 -8.19
CA GLU A 95 -10.57 13.70 -7.91
C GLU A 95 -11.45 14.29 -6.79
N GLY A 96 -10.79 14.83 -5.77
CA GLY A 96 -11.39 15.50 -4.61
C GLY A 96 -11.89 14.56 -3.51
N GLU A 97 -11.63 13.25 -3.60
CA GLU A 97 -12.05 12.28 -2.58
C GLU A 97 -10.95 11.98 -1.57
N ASP A 98 -11.33 11.83 -0.30
CA ASP A 98 -10.44 11.46 0.79
C ASP A 98 -10.50 9.93 1.07
N HIS A 99 -9.77 9.51 2.10
CA HIS A 99 -9.67 8.11 2.52
C HIS A 99 -11.01 7.42 2.78
N PHE A 100 -12.00 8.13 3.32
CA PHE A 100 -13.25 7.56 3.82
C PHE A 100 -14.44 7.81 2.89
N VAL A 101 -14.31 8.69 1.88
CA VAL A 101 -15.41 9.02 0.96
C VAL A 101 -16.00 7.79 0.25
N HIS A 102 -15.20 6.75 0.02
CA HIS A 102 -15.68 5.48 -0.56
C HIS A 102 -16.71 4.74 0.33
N LEU A 103 -16.84 5.07 1.61
CA LEU A 103 -17.89 4.51 2.48
C LEU A 103 -19.28 5.12 2.20
N ASN A 104 -19.33 6.26 1.53
CA ASN A 104 -20.57 6.87 1.08
C ASN A 104 -20.95 6.35 -0.30
N ILE A 105 -22.05 5.61 -0.41
CA ILE A 105 -22.54 5.05 -1.68
C ILE A 105 -22.87 6.11 -2.74
N SER A 106 -23.11 7.37 -2.33
CA SER A 106 -23.34 8.48 -3.26
C SER A 106 -22.07 9.17 -3.75
N SER A 107 -20.87 8.67 -3.41
CA SER A 107 -19.61 9.26 -3.84
C SER A 107 -19.24 8.91 -5.28
N LYS A 108 -18.26 9.63 -5.83
CA LYS A 108 -17.75 9.38 -7.18
C LYS A 108 -17.00 8.04 -7.25
N SER A 109 -16.45 7.54 -6.15
CA SER A 109 -15.85 6.19 -6.09
C SER A 109 -16.81 5.05 -6.46
N TRP A 110 -18.13 5.28 -6.40
CA TRP A 110 -19.16 4.29 -6.75
C TRP A 110 -19.73 4.45 -8.17
N ASN A 111 -19.26 5.43 -8.96
CA ASN A 111 -19.75 5.74 -10.31
C ASN A 111 -18.64 5.59 -11.37
#